data_AF-A0A0N4XFB7-F1
#
_entry.id   AF-A0A0N4XFB7-F1
#
_cell.length_a   1.000
_cell.length_b   1.000
_cell.length_c   1.000
_cell.angle_alpha   90.00
_cell.angle_beta   90.00
_cell.angle_gamma   90.00
#
_symmetry.space_group_name_H-M   'P 1'
#
loop_
_entity.id
_entity.type
_entity.pdbx_description
1 polymer ?
#
loop_
_entity_poly.entity_id
_entity_poly.type
_entity_poly.pdbx_seq_one_letter_code
_entity_poly.pdbx_strand_id
1 'polypeptide(L)'
;MFPDETPAADVTFDGVTNAVIVPSGTVPGLVPDKFSLTFSMKHARGTKDDQKNKKNILCESDEDGMNRHHFSVYIRHCKLEVVLRRESGSKAEFRAAEWRWAIPQVCDDEWHSYSLLFNGVDDVNLMIDGRVFKADERNPEILDDWPLHQSKAGKTRLVVGACWHGRQQAMAQYFQAIECAHRCPEQLQYTGMDELVEGQSVAYGTEQSSVTVTAQNEQQFSKMLQRISYVNTQEKPIPGHRPWTLTATVECAGGKQLILPATKGYVFVEREALPVLSLSGSVTVDIDQHAAKVGTPMISDIQITVSQTGANGDVKDVTSAHVLDYCKVHLKPSRDMDLEYFSSPASLIAALQIDFEHDKECSLPVVVVTVDELYPYSWAEPALSDISEPQAVV
;
A
#
# COMPACT_ATOMS: atom_id res chain seq x y z
N MET A 1 11.87 -23.53 14.56
CA MET A 1 11.35 -24.10 13.31
C MET A 1 10.23 -23.16 12.88
N PHE A 2 10.59 -22.13 12.13
CA PHE A 2 9.63 -21.13 11.66
C PHE A 2 9.11 -21.60 10.30
N PRO A 3 7.82 -21.39 10.00
CA PRO A 3 7.21 -21.88 8.76
C PRO A 3 7.95 -21.30 7.55
N ASP A 4 8.14 -22.16 6.57
CA ASP A 4 8.72 -21.90 5.26
C ASP A 4 7.85 -20.88 4.52
N GLU A 5 8.19 -19.60 4.61
CA GLU A 5 7.57 -18.56 3.77
C GLU A 5 8.12 -18.74 2.36
N THR A 6 7.33 -19.43 1.54
CA THR A 6 7.60 -19.63 0.12
C THR A 6 7.70 -18.25 -0.54
N PRO A 7 8.80 -17.92 -1.26
CA PRO A 7 8.91 -16.66 -1.97
C PRO A 7 7.71 -16.50 -2.91
N ALA A 8 7.11 -15.31 -2.94
CA ALA A 8 6.08 -14.97 -3.90
C ALA A 8 6.62 -15.31 -5.31
N ALA A 9 6.01 -16.32 -5.94
CA ALA A 9 6.37 -16.71 -7.28
C ALA A 9 6.21 -15.51 -8.21
N ASP A 10 7.18 -15.31 -9.09
CA ASP A 10 7.05 -14.35 -10.20
C ASP A 10 5.98 -14.89 -11.16
N VAL A 11 4.72 -14.53 -10.90
CA VAL A 11 3.57 -15.04 -11.66
C VAL A 11 3.26 -14.08 -12.79
N THR A 12 3.61 -14.49 -14.01
CA THR A 12 3.14 -13.80 -15.23
C THR A 12 1.70 -14.20 -15.53
N PHE A 13 0.79 -13.24 -15.62
CA PHE A 13 -0.61 -13.50 -15.98
C PHE A 13 -0.76 -13.60 -17.50
N ASP A 14 -1.00 -14.81 -17.99
CA ASP A 14 -1.02 -15.18 -19.42
C ASP A 14 -2.36 -14.90 -20.12
N GLY A 15 -3.40 -14.52 -19.37
CA GLY A 15 -4.75 -14.34 -19.89
C GLY A 15 -5.55 -15.62 -20.07
N VAL A 16 -5.02 -16.79 -19.66
CA VAL A 16 -5.65 -18.09 -19.96
C VAL A 16 -5.68 -19.03 -18.75
N THR A 17 -4.58 -19.17 -18.03
CA THR A 17 -4.43 -20.20 -16.99
C THR A 17 -3.85 -19.69 -15.67
N ASN A 18 -3.03 -18.65 -15.71
CA ASN A 18 -2.32 -18.18 -14.53
C ASN A 18 -3.20 -17.25 -13.68
N ALA A 19 -3.34 -17.61 -12.40
CA ALA A 19 -4.01 -16.82 -11.39
C ALA A 19 -3.50 -17.23 -10.00
N VAL A 20 -3.58 -16.32 -9.02
CA VAL A 20 -3.12 -16.58 -7.66
C VAL A 20 -4.30 -16.48 -6.70
N ILE A 21 -4.60 -17.57 -5.98
CA ILE A 21 -5.54 -17.53 -4.87
C ILE A 21 -4.83 -16.92 -3.67
N VAL A 22 -5.38 -15.86 -3.10
CA VAL A 22 -4.84 -15.25 -1.88
C VAL A 22 -5.11 -16.18 -0.69
N PRO A 23 -4.09 -16.61 0.08
CA PRO A 23 -4.28 -17.50 1.21
C PRO A 23 -5.20 -16.91 2.27
N SER A 24 -6.03 -17.78 2.85
CA SER A 24 -6.94 -17.44 3.94
C SER A 24 -6.15 -16.95 5.17
N GLY A 25 -6.48 -15.76 5.68
CA GLY A 25 -5.77 -15.10 6.77
C GLY A 25 -4.87 -13.94 6.34
N THR A 26 -4.60 -13.77 5.04
CA THR A 26 -3.88 -12.60 4.51
C THR A 26 -4.75 -11.33 4.61
N VAL A 27 -6.04 -11.47 4.32
CA VAL A 27 -7.05 -10.43 4.51
C VAL A 27 -8.02 -10.91 5.61
N PRO A 28 -8.30 -10.10 6.65
CA PRO A 28 -9.17 -10.48 7.75
C PRO A 28 -10.64 -10.49 7.31
N GLY A 29 -11.06 -11.55 6.62
CA GLY A 29 -12.42 -11.71 6.11
C GLY A 29 -12.59 -11.11 4.71
N LEU A 30 -13.70 -10.39 4.51
CA LEU A 30 -13.97 -9.66 3.26
C LEU A 30 -13.05 -8.45 3.12
N VAL A 31 -12.85 -7.99 1.89
CA VAL A 31 -12.22 -6.69 1.65
C VAL A 31 -13.00 -5.60 2.41
N PRO A 32 -12.34 -4.78 3.25
CA PRO A 32 -13.00 -3.76 4.04
C PRO A 32 -13.54 -2.63 3.15
N ASP A 33 -14.38 -1.75 3.71
CA ASP A 33 -14.90 -0.58 3.00
C ASP A 33 -13.92 0.61 2.99
N LYS A 34 -12.87 0.58 3.82
CA LYS A 34 -11.77 1.55 3.84
C LYS A 34 -10.42 0.88 3.68
N PHE A 35 -9.76 1.14 2.55
CA PHE A 35 -8.42 0.62 2.25
C PHE A 35 -7.85 1.32 1.00
N SER A 36 -6.57 1.08 0.73
CA SER A 36 -5.95 1.45 -0.55
C SER A 36 -5.52 0.20 -1.31
N LEU A 37 -5.67 0.24 -2.63
CA LEU A 37 -5.19 -0.78 -3.55
C LEU A 37 -4.31 -0.15 -4.61
N THR A 38 -3.06 -0.58 -4.69
CA THR A 38 -2.09 -0.11 -5.68
C THR A 38 -1.64 -1.25 -6.58
N PHE A 39 -1.62 -1.02 -7.89
CA PHE A 39 -1.10 -1.97 -8.87
C PHE A 39 -0.53 -1.25 -10.09
N SER A 40 0.45 -1.85 -10.74
CA SER A 40 0.95 -1.39 -12.03
C SER A 40 0.56 -2.39 -13.10
N MET A 41 0.20 -1.93 -14.30
CA MET A 41 -0.05 -2.81 -15.43
C MET A 41 0.31 -2.15 -16.76
N LYS A 42 0.71 -2.99 -17.71
CA LYS A 42 0.72 -2.71 -19.15
C LYS A 42 -0.27 -3.65 -19.82
N HIS A 43 -1.24 -3.09 -20.50
CA HIS A 43 -2.32 -3.83 -21.13
C HIS A 43 -2.60 -3.27 -22.53
N ALA A 44 -2.44 -4.12 -23.55
CA ALA A 44 -2.79 -3.76 -24.91
C ALA A 44 -4.31 -3.79 -25.13
N ARG A 45 -4.78 -2.91 -26.01
CA ARG A 45 -6.19 -2.79 -26.41
C ARG A 45 -6.87 -4.12 -26.82
N GLY A 46 -6.11 -5.06 -27.38
CA GLY A 46 -6.61 -6.35 -27.84
C GLY A 46 -7.64 -6.26 -28.98
N THR A 47 -8.32 -7.38 -29.26
CA THR A 47 -9.38 -7.46 -30.27
C THR A 47 -10.73 -6.96 -29.74
N LYS A 48 -11.71 -6.75 -30.65
CA LYS A 48 -13.07 -6.37 -30.25
C LYS A 48 -13.75 -7.42 -29.37
N ASP A 49 -13.45 -8.69 -29.56
CA ASP A 49 -14.01 -9.76 -28.74
C ASP A 49 -13.35 -9.83 -27.37
N ASP A 50 -12.04 -9.61 -27.28
CA ASP A 50 -11.33 -9.50 -25.99
C ASP A 50 -11.90 -8.38 -25.13
N GLN A 51 -12.28 -7.26 -25.75
CA GLN A 51 -12.84 -6.12 -25.04
C GLN A 51 -14.23 -6.36 -24.45
N LYS A 52 -14.99 -7.34 -24.94
CA LYS A 52 -16.32 -7.65 -24.40
C LYS A 52 -16.23 -8.38 -23.07
N ASN A 53 -15.17 -9.16 -22.89
CA ASN A 53 -14.96 -9.99 -21.72
C ASN A 53 -14.33 -9.18 -20.59
N LYS A 54 -14.71 -9.51 -19.35
CA LYS A 54 -14.05 -8.98 -18.16
C LYS A 54 -12.68 -9.65 -18.02
N LYS A 55 -11.66 -8.85 -17.72
CA LYS A 55 -10.30 -9.33 -17.38
C LYS A 55 -9.98 -8.86 -15.96
N ASN A 56 -10.02 -9.77 -14.98
CA ASN A 56 -9.93 -9.42 -13.56
C ASN A 56 -8.50 -9.31 -13.08
N ILE A 57 -8.14 -8.13 -12.57
CA ILE A 57 -6.86 -7.88 -11.91
C ILE A 57 -6.93 -8.45 -10.48
N LEU A 58 -8.04 -8.18 -9.78
CA LEU A 58 -8.32 -8.69 -8.44
C LEU A 58 -9.81 -8.97 -8.33
N CYS A 59 -10.20 -10.13 -7.79
CA CYS A 59 -11.61 -10.50 -7.61
C CYS A 59 -11.84 -11.20 -6.29
N GLU A 60 -12.79 -10.70 -5.50
CA GLU A 60 -13.42 -11.40 -4.38
C GLU A 60 -14.84 -11.83 -4.75
N SER A 61 -15.07 -13.13 -4.75
CA SER A 61 -16.35 -13.72 -5.15
C SER A 61 -16.78 -14.85 -4.23
N ASP A 62 -18.06 -15.20 -4.27
CA ASP A 62 -18.59 -16.40 -3.60
C ASP A 62 -17.70 -17.63 -3.86
N GLU A 63 -17.36 -18.36 -2.80
CA GLU A 63 -16.57 -19.59 -2.93
C GLU A 63 -17.39 -20.74 -3.55
N ASP A 64 -18.70 -20.79 -3.28
CA ASP A 64 -19.58 -21.87 -3.74
C ASP A 64 -21.00 -21.39 -4.11
N GLY A 65 -21.65 -22.14 -5.01
CA GLY A 65 -23.05 -22.01 -5.43
C GLY A 65 -23.36 -20.85 -6.37
N MET A 66 -22.81 -19.66 -6.10
CA MET A 66 -23.05 -18.43 -6.87
C MET A 66 -21.73 -17.83 -7.37
N ASN A 67 -21.84 -16.82 -8.24
CA ASN A 67 -20.70 -16.08 -8.81
C ASN A 67 -20.84 -14.59 -8.48
N ARG A 68 -21.34 -14.24 -7.29
CA ARG A 68 -21.51 -12.83 -6.94
C ARG A 68 -20.13 -12.28 -6.60
N HIS A 69 -19.78 -11.18 -7.25
CA HIS A 69 -18.61 -10.42 -6.87
C HIS A 69 -18.99 -9.56 -5.66
N HIS A 70 -18.22 -9.70 -4.60
CA HIS A 70 -18.28 -8.85 -3.41
C HIS A 70 -17.40 -7.63 -3.65
N PHE A 71 -16.20 -7.87 -4.17
CA PHE A 71 -15.27 -6.85 -4.62
C PHE A 71 -14.58 -7.30 -5.91
N SER A 72 -14.31 -6.41 -6.85
CA SER A 72 -13.59 -6.77 -8.08
C SER A 72 -13.03 -5.54 -8.77
N VAL A 73 -11.80 -5.66 -9.29
CA VAL A 73 -11.15 -4.67 -10.17
C VAL A 73 -10.82 -5.37 -11.47
N TYR A 74 -11.35 -4.85 -12.57
CA TYR A 74 -11.21 -5.49 -13.88
C TYR A 74 -11.18 -4.48 -15.03
N ILE A 75 -10.70 -4.95 -16.18
CA ILE A 75 -10.74 -4.21 -17.43
C ILE A 75 -11.85 -4.77 -18.31
N ARG A 76 -12.62 -3.86 -18.92
CA ARG A 76 -13.58 -4.19 -19.98
C ARG A 76 -13.76 -2.99 -20.89
N HIS A 77 -13.83 -3.18 -22.20
CA HIS A 77 -13.98 -2.08 -23.17
C HIS A 77 -12.99 -0.92 -23.00
N CYS A 78 -11.76 -1.23 -22.56
CA CYS A 78 -10.73 -0.23 -22.24
C CYS A 78 -11.15 0.79 -21.17
N LYS A 79 -12.03 0.37 -20.27
CA LYS A 79 -12.32 1.04 -19.01
C LYS A 79 -11.71 0.24 -17.87
N LEU A 80 -11.23 0.97 -16.86
CA LEU A 80 -10.98 0.39 -15.55
C LEU A 80 -12.31 0.39 -14.80
N GLU A 81 -12.75 -0.78 -14.35
CA GLU A 81 -14.01 -0.93 -13.64
C GLU A 81 -13.75 -1.52 -12.25
N VAL A 82 -14.41 -0.94 -11.25
CA VAL A 82 -14.40 -1.41 -9.87
C VAL A 82 -15.81 -1.73 -9.46
N VAL A 83 -16.01 -2.87 -8.82
CA VAL A 83 -17.25 -3.24 -8.13
C VAL A 83 -16.91 -3.42 -6.66
N LEU A 84 -17.62 -2.71 -5.78
CA LEU A 84 -17.59 -2.92 -4.33
C LEU A 84 -19.04 -2.96 -3.86
N ARG A 85 -19.52 -4.14 -3.48
CA ARG A 85 -20.92 -4.35 -3.10
C ARG A 85 -21.05 -4.49 -1.60
N ARG A 86 -22.17 -3.96 -1.10
CA ARG A 86 -22.54 -4.11 0.31
C ARG A 86 -23.11 -5.51 0.57
N GLU A 87 -22.77 -6.06 1.73
CA GLU A 87 -23.21 -7.40 2.13
C GLU A 87 -24.68 -7.44 2.55
N SER A 88 -25.25 -8.65 2.55
CA SER A 88 -26.68 -8.89 2.83
C SER A 88 -27.22 -8.43 4.20
N GLY A 89 -26.33 -8.20 5.18
CA GLY A 89 -26.70 -7.64 6.48
C GLY A 89 -26.69 -6.11 6.54
N SER A 90 -26.33 -5.44 5.45
CA SER A 90 -26.23 -3.98 5.38
C SER A 90 -27.61 -3.32 5.32
N LYS A 91 -27.66 -2.01 5.58
CA LYS A 91 -28.88 -1.21 5.40
C LYS A 91 -29.38 -1.34 3.95
N ALA A 92 -30.66 -1.67 3.79
CA ALA A 92 -31.33 -1.77 2.51
C ALA A 92 -31.52 -0.36 1.91
N GLU A 93 -30.50 0.13 1.22
CA GLU A 93 -30.47 1.42 0.54
C GLU A 93 -29.95 1.21 -0.89
N PHE A 94 -30.22 2.12 -1.82
CA PHE A 94 -29.66 2.09 -3.17
C PHE A 94 -28.51 3.11 -3.23
N ARG A 95 -27.27 2.65 -3.40
CA ARG A 95 -26.04 3.45 -3.27
C ARG A 95 -24.96 2.97 -4.22
N ALA A 96 -23.93 3.79 -4.43
CA ALA A 96 -22.83 3.51 -5.33
C ALA A 96 -22.21 2.12 -5.06
N ALA A 97 -21.97 1.37 -6.13
CA ALA A 97 -21.42 0.03 -6.05
C ALA A 97 -20.50 -0.33 -7.22
N GLU A 98 -20.57 0.41 -8.33
CA GLU A 98 -19.70 0.21 -9.49
C GLU A 98 -19.21 1.55 -10.03
N TRP A 99 -17.90 1.65 -10.26
CA TRP A 99 -17.25 2.82 -10.86
C TRP A 99 -16.56 2.39 -12.14
N ARG A 100 -16.79 3.13 -13.23
CA ARG A 100 -16.20 2.84 -14.55
C ARG A 100 -15.46 4.05 -15.08
N TRP A 101 -14.13 4.00 -15.01
CA TRP A 101 -13.25 5.05 -15.54
C TRP A 101 -12.93 4.78 -17.00
N ALA A 102 -13.31 5.71 -17.88
CA ALA A 102 -12.86 5.73 -19.26
C ALA A 102 -11.55 6.54 -19.34
N ILE A 103 -10.42 5.85 -19.31
CA ILE A 103 -9.08 6.46 -19.29
C ILE A 103 -8.18 5.85 -20.38
N PRO A 104 -7.45 6.66 -21.16
CA PRO A 104 -6.59 6.15 -22.23
C PRO A 104 -5.53 5.12 -21.77
N GLN A 105 -4.98 5.32 -20.58
CA GLN A 105 -3.88 4.55 -19.97
C GLN A 105 -4.18 3.04 -19.80
N VAL A 106 -5.45 2.65 -19.80
CA VAL A 106 -5.85 1.25 -19.60
C VAL A 106 -5.54 0.36 -20.81
N CYS A 107 -5.38 0.95 -22.00
CA CYS A 107 -5.27 0.21 -23.26
C CYS A 107 -4.27 0.81 -24.26
N ASP A 108 -3.42 1.73 -23.84
CA ASP A 108 -2.44 2.39 -24.71
C ASP A 108 -1.14 1.59 -24.89
N ASP A 109 -1.07 0.38 -24.32
CA ASP A 109 0.10 -0.49 -24.38
C ASP A 109 1.34 0.12 -23.68
N GLU A 110 1.15 1.02 -22.73
CA GLU A 110 2.21 1.57 -21.89
C GLU A 110 2.05 1.13 -20.42
N TRP A 111 3.13 1.28 -19.65
CA TRP A 111 3.12 0.97 -18.23
C TRP A 111 2.57 2.13 -17.42
N HIS A 112 1.56 1.85 -16.61
CA HIS A 112 0.95 2.82 -15.73
C HIS A 112 0.76 2.24 -14.33
N SER A 113 0.95 3.09 -13.31
CA SER A 113 0.66 2.79 -11.92
C SER A 113 -0.70 3.36 -11.53
N TYR A 114 -1.53 2.53 -10.92
CA TYR A 114 -2.89 2.84 -10.50
C TYR A 114 -3.00 2.71 -8.98
N SER A 115 -3.57 3.72 -8.34
CA SER A 115 -3.92 3.68 -6.92
C SER A 115 -5.40 3.98 -6.75
N LEU A 116 -6.13 3.03 -6.16
CA LEU A 116 -7.52 3.18 -5.78
C LEU A 116 -7.58 3.41 -4.27
N LEU A 117 -8.19 4.52 -3.85
CA LEU A 117 -8.36 4.92 -2.46
C LEU A 117 -9.84 4.78 -2.12
N PHE A 118 -10.17 3.82 -1.24
CA PHE A 118 -11.51 3.57 -0.75
C PHE A 118 -11.64 4.23 0.62
N ASN A 119 -12.42 5.31 0.72
CA ASN A 119 -12.66 6.03 1.98
C ASN A 119 -13.99 5.65 2.62
N GLY A 120 -14.70 4.70 2.02
CA GLY A 120 -15.98 4.16 2.43
C GLY A 120 -16.71 3.55 1.24
N VAL A 121 -17.89 2.98 1.50
CA VAL A 121 -18.69 2.25 0.49
C VAL A 121 -19.10 3.07 -0.75
N ASP A 122 -19.05 4.41 -0.68
CA ASP A 122 -19.50 5.31 -1.75
C ASP A 122 -18.40 6.26 -2.25
N ASP A 123 -17.18 6.18 -1.70
CA ASP A 123 -16.10 7.12 -2.01
C ASP A 123 -14.85 6.36 -2.46
N VAL A 124 -14.65 6.37 -3.79
CA VAL A 124 -13.52 5.70 -4.45
C VAL A 124 -12.80 6.71 -5.34
N ASN A 125 -11.56 7.02 -4.97
CA ASN A 125 -10.70 7.94 -5.69
C ASN A 125 -9.63 7.17 -6.48
N LEU A 126 -9.40 7.56 -7.73
CA LEU A 126 -8.38 6.98 -8.60
C LEU A 126 -7.20 7.94 -8.74
N MET A 127 -5.98 7.40 -8.65
CA MET A 127 -4.75 8.07 -9.07
C MET A 127 -4.06 7.25 -10.16
N ILE A 128 -3.47 7.94 -11.13
CA ILE A 128 -2.73 7.34 -12.24
C ILE A 128 -1.37 8.02 -12.29
N ASP A 129 -0.29 7.24 -12.20
CA ASP A 129 1.10 7.70 -12.20
C ASP A 129 1.37 8.83 -11.18
N GLY A 130 0.83 8.66 -9.98
CA GLY A 130 0.94 9.63 -8.88
C GLY A 130 0.07 10.88 -9.03
N ARG A 131 -0.78 10.97 -10.05
CA ARG A 131 -1.70 12.10 -10.27
C ARG A 131 -3.14 11.70 -9.98
N VAL A 132 -3.82 12.51 -9.18
CA VAL A 132 -5.25 12.33 -8.89
C VAL A 132 -6.06 12.47 -10.18
N PHE A 133 -6.93 11.50 -10.45
CA PHE A 133 -7.89 11.55 -11.54
C PHE A 133 -8.94 12.63 -11.24
N LYS A 134 -9.18 13.52 -12.19
CA LYS A 134 -10.17 14.59 -12.06
C LYS A 134 -11.50 14.12 -12.67
N ALA A 135 -12.50 13.92 -11.82
CA ALA A 135 -13.83 13.57 -12.27
C ALA A 135 -14.49 14.71 -13.06
N ASP A 136 -15.32 14.32 -14.02
CA ASP A 136 -16.21 15.21 -14.77
C ASP A 136 -17.65 14.65 -14.74
N GLU A 137 -18.60 15.33 -15.39
CA GLU A 137 -20.02 14.95 -15.39
C GLU A 137 -20.30 13.55 -15.97
N ARG A 138 -19.36 12.93 -16.69
CA ARG A 138 -19.52 11.65 -17.39
C ARG A 138 -18.49 10.59 -16.98
N ASN A 139 -17.49 10.94 -16.18
CA ASN A 139 -16.36 10.07 -15.87
C ASN A 139 -15.85 10.29 -14.42
N PRO A 140 -15.82 9.26 -13.55
CA PRO A 140 -16.32 7.90 -13.80
C PRO A 140 -17.84 7.85 -13.97
N GLU A 141 -18.30 6.85 -14.72
CA GLU A 141 -19.70 6.42 -14.66
C GLU A 141 -19.88 5.64 -13.36
N ILE A 142 -20.77 6.11 -12.48
CA ILE A 142 -21.07 5.48 -11.20
C ILE A 142 -22.45 4.83 -11.30
N LEU A 143 -22.54 3.55 -10.96
CA LEU A 143 -23.81 2.83 -10.86
C LEU A 143 -24.09 2.45 -9.41
N ASP A 144 -25.34 2.70 -9.03
CA ASP A 144 -25.88 2.31 -7.74
C ASP A 144 -26.42 0.87 -7.78
N ASP A 145 -26.30 0.16 -6.66
CA ASP A 145 -26.85 -1.18 -6.49
C ASP A 145 -27.42 -1.36 -5.06
N TRP A 146 -28.31 -2.35 -4.94
CA TRP A 146 -28.79 -2.81 -3.63
C TRP A 146 -27.73 -3.71 -2.97
N PRO A 147 -27.75 -3.85 -1.63
CA PRO A 147 -26.93 -4.85 -0.96
C PRO A 147 -27.18 -6.25 -1.53
N LEU A 148 -26.15 -7.08 -1.53
CA LEU A 148 -26.23 -8.46 -1.98
C LEU A 148 -27.35 -9.19 -1.24
N HIS A 149 -28.13 -10.01 -1.96
CA HIS A 149 -29.13 -10.85 -1.30
C HIS A 149 -28.49 -11.84 -0.32
N GLN A 150 -29.22 -12.22 0.72
CA GLN A 150 -28.73 -13.22 1.67
C GLN A 150 -28.43 -14.54 0.96
N SER A 151 -27.29 -15.13 1.30
CA SER A 151 -26.75 -16.34 0.67
C SER A 151 -26.44 -17.39 1.72
N LYS A 152 -26.45 -18.66 1.28
CA LYS A 152 -25.97 -19.79 2.09
C LYS A 152 -24.45 -19.99 1.97
N ALA A 153 -23.80 -19.37 0.98
CA ALA A 153 -22.36 -19.35 0.85
C ALA A 153 -21.79 -18.33 1.86
N GLY A 154 -21.20 -18.83 2.94
CA GLY A 154 -20.60 -17.99 3.99
C GLY A 154 -19.11 -17.72 3.80
N LYS A 155 -18.55 -18.10 2.64
CA LYS A 155 -17.13 -17.95 2.32
C LYS A 155 -16.95 -17.33 0.94
N THR A 156 -15.96 -16.46 0.84
CA THR A 156 -15.50 -15.85 -0.40
C THR A 156 -14.10 -16.35 -0.73
N ARG A 157 -13.68 -16.12 -1.98
CA ARG A 157 -12.33 -16.36 -2.44
C ARG A 157 -11.80 -15.12 -3.12
N LEU A 158 -10.64 -14.65 -2.66
CA LEU A 158 -9.89 -13.56 -3.26
C LEU A 158 -8.83 -14.10 -4.22
N VAL A 159 -8.81 -13.59 -5.45
CA VAL A 159 -7.97 -14.07 -6.54
C VAL A 159 -7.32 -12.89 -7.27
N VAL A 160 -6.01 -12.98 -7.50
CA VAL A 160 -5.24 -12.06 -8.35
C VAL A 160 -5.12 -12.65 -9.75
N GLY A 161 -5.38 -11.85 -10.78
CA GLY A 161 -5.21 -12.21 -12.19
C GLY A 161 -6.34 -13.03 -12.83
N ALA A 162 -7.41 -13.33 -12.08
CA ALA A 162 -8.63 -13.94 -12.58
C ALA A 162 -9.78 -13.71 -11.59
N CYS A 163 -10.95 -14.30 -11.84
CA CYS A 163 -12.02 -14.40 -10.86
C CYS A 163 -12.45 -15.86 -10.65
N TRP A 164 -12.75 -16.22 -9.40
CA TRP A 164 -13.33 -17.52 -9.07
C TRP A 164 -14.83 -17.53 -9.37
N HIS A 165 -15.32 -18.56 -10.03
CA HIS A 165 -16.75 -18.75 -10.22
C HIS A 165 -17.25 -19.91 -9.35
N GLY A 166 -17.81 -19.60 -8.19
CA GLY A 166 -18.29 -20.58 -7.20
C GLY A 166 -19.35 -21.55 -7.73
N ARG A 167 -20.17 -21.15 -8.71
CA ARG A 167 -21.13 -22.07 -9.35
C ARG A 167 -20.43 -23.16 -10.17
N GLN A 168 -19.37 -22.80 -10.90
CA GLN A 168 -18.64 -23.72 -11.76
C GLN A 168 -17.44 -24.37 -11.06
N GLN A 169 -17.09 -23.90 -9.86
CA GLN A 169 -15.88 -24.31 -9.13
C GLN A 169 -14.62 -24.19 -10.01
N ALA A 170 -14.53 -23.09 -10.76
CA ALA A 170 -13.46 -22.87 -11.75
C ALA A 170 -13.06 -21.39 -11.83
N MET A 171 -11.83 -21.15 -12.27
CA MET A 171 -11.32 -19.82 -12.59
C MET A 171 -11.86 -19.36 -13.96
N ALA A 172 -12.18 -18.07 -14.05
CA ALA A 172 -12.66 -17.43 -15.26
C ALA A 172 -12.15 -15.99 -15.34
N GLN A 173 -12.38 -15.33 -16.48
CA GLN A 173 -12.11 -13.90 -16.65
C GLN A 173 -10.64 -13.53 -16.37
N TYR A 174 -9.72 -14.36 -16.87
CA TYR A 174 -8.28 -14.21 -16.70
C TYR A 174 -7.78 -12.87 -17.23
N PHE A 175 -6.84 -12.30 -16.51
CA PHE A 175 -6.11 -11.11 -16.90
C PHE A 175 -4.84 -11.49 -17.65
N GLN A 176 -4.51 -10.70 -18.66
CA GLN A 176 -3.27 -10.83 -19.40
C GLN A 176 -2.44 -9.58 -19.13
N ALA A 177 -1.32 -9.75 -18.45
CA ALA A 177 -0.31 -8.72 -18.30
C ALA A 177 0.74 -8.90 -19.40
N ILE A 178 1.18 -7.81 -20.01
CA ILE A 178 2.38 -7.84 -20.85
C ILE A 178 3.55 -7.71 -19.89
N GLU A 179 4.27 -8.82 -19.66
CA GLU A 179 5.59 -8.95 -19.01
C GLU A 179 5.98 -7.82 -18.02
N CYS A 180 6.02 -8.12 -16.71
CA CYS A 180 6.27 -7.20 -15.60
C CYS A 180 7.26 -6.05 -15.93
N ALA A 181 6.82 -4.79 -15.79
CA ALA A 181 7.57 -3.56 -16.14
C ALA A 181 8.90 -3.45 -15.42
N HIS A 182 8.85 -3.86 -14.17
CA HIS A 182 9.89 -3.54 -13.23
C HIS A 182 10.93 -4.61 -13.39
N ARG A 183 12.13 -4.21 -13.86
CA ARG A 183 13.35 -4.94 -13.57
C ARG A 183 13.25 -5.45 -12.14
N CYS A 184 13.49 -6.74 -11.93
CA CYS A 184 13.40 -7.33 -10.60
C CYS A 184 14.04 -6.38 -9.59
N PRO A 185 13.30 -5.96 -8.55
CA PRO A 185 13.83 -4.96 -7.62
C PRO A 185 15.14 -5.41 -6.98
N GLU A 186 15.34 -6.72 -6.90
CA GLU A 186 16.57 -7.39 -6.53
C GLU A 186 17.30 -7.92 -7.77
N GLN A 187 18.57 -7.59 -7.90
CA GLN A 187 19.40 -8.00 -9.03
C GLN A 187 20.87 -8.15 -8.64
N LEU A 188 21.62 -8.89 -9.45
CA LEU A 188 23.08 -8.88 -9.43
C LEU A 188 23.60 -7.86 -10.44
N GLN A 189 24.44 -6.95 -9.99
CA GLN A 189 24.99 -5.88 -10.81
C GLN A 189 26.51 -5.92 -10.82
N TYR A 190 27.11 -5.76 -12.00
CA TYR A 190 28.55 -5.53 -12.14
C TYR A 190 28.83 -4.03 -12.20
N THR A 191 29.65 -3.54 -11.27
CA THR A 191 29.91 -2.10 -11.09
C THR A 191 31.15 -1.58 -11.84
N GLY A 192 31.91 -2.46 -12.49
CA GLY A 192 33.19 -2.13 -13.14
C GLY A 192 33.14 -2.00 -14.67
N MET A 193 31.98 -1.64 -15.26
CA MET A 193 31.81 -1.66 -16.72
C MET A 193 32.85 -0.79 -17.46
N ASP A 194 33.25 0.34 -16.86
CA ASP A 194 34.24 1.26 -17.43
C ASP A 194 35.70 0.77 -17.27
N GLU A 195 35.92 -0.28 -16.49
CA GLU A 195 37.25 -0.87 -16.21
C GLU A 195 37.55 -2.09 -17.10
N LEU A 196 36.64 -2.44 -18.02
CA LEU A 196 36.79 -3.61 -18.89
C LEU A 196 37.91 -3.41 -19.90
N VAL A 197 38.82 -4.38 -19.96
CA VAL A 197 39.91 -4.43 -20.94
C VAL A 197 39.65 -5.51 -22.01
N GLU A 198 40.42 -5.49 -23.09
CA GLU A 198 40.30 -6.46 -24.17
C GLU A 198 40.39 -7.91 -23.66
N GLY A 199 39.44 -8.76 -24.10
CA GLY A 199 39.32 -10.14 -23.64
C GLY A 199 38.50 -10.33 -22.36
N GLN A 200 37.95 -9.27 -21.78
CA GLN A 200 36.95 -9.35 -20.72
C GLN A 200 35.53 -9.17 -21.25
N SER A 201 34.57 -9.86 -20.66
CA SER A 201 33.15 -9.67 -20.97
C SER A 201 32.27 -9.89 -19.75
N VAL A 202 31.14 -9.19 -19.74
CA VAL A 202 30.09 -9.34 -18.72
C VAL A 202 28.78 -9.59 -19.45
N ALA A 203 28.06 -10.63 -19.04
CA ALA A 203 26.75 -10.97 -19.56
C ALA A 203 25.77 -11.17 -18.40
N TYR A 204 24.52 -10.75 -18.60
CA TYR A 204 23.45 -10.87 -17.62
C TYR A 204 22.41 -11.89 -18.10
N GLY A 205 21.81 -12.62 -17.16
CA GLY A 205 20.56 -13.35 -17.44
C GLY A 205 19.39 -12.40 -17.72
N THR A 206 18.31 -12.92 -18.30
CA THR A 206 17.10 -12.14 -18.62
C THR A 206 16.54 -11.42 -17.38
N GLU A 207 16.48 -12.11 -16.25
CA GLU A 207 15.98 -11.58 -14.96
C GLU A 207 17.03 -10.83 -14.14
N GLN A 208 18.24 -10.64 -14.67
CA GLN A 208 19.40 -10.04 -13.96
C GLN A 208 19.74 -10.69 -12.59
N SER A 209 19.23 -11.90 -12.35
CA SER A 209 19.54 -12.74 -11.18
C SER A 209 20.82 -13.57 -11.37
N SER A 210 21.44 -13.49 -12.54
CA SER A 210 22.72 -14.13 -12.86
C SER A 210 23.63 -13.19 -13.64
N VAL A 211 24.91 -13.20 -13.28
CA VAL A 211 25.98 -12.43 -13.95
C VAL A 211 27.08 -13.40 -14.30
N THR A 212 27.46 -13.42 -15.57
CA THR A 212 28.59 -14.19 -16.09
C THR A 212 29.71 -13.22 -16.45
N VAL A 213 30.90 -13.45 -15.88
CA VAL A 213 32.11 -12.68 -16.20
C VAL A 213 33.14 -13.60 -16.84
N THR A 214 33.85 -13.08 -17.85
CA THR A 214 34.91 -13.80 -18.55
C THR A 214 36.17 -12.95 -18.51
N ALA A 215 37.32 -13.59 -18.25
CA ALA A 215 38.63 -12.95 -18.22
C ALA A 215 39.72 -13.94 -18.68
N GLN A 216 40.87 -13.43 -19.11
CA GLN A 216 41.96 -14.25 -19.66
C GLN A 216 42.85 -14.89 -18.58
N ASN A 217 42.91 -14.31 -17.37
CA ASN A 217 43.74 -14.80 -16.29
C ASN A 217 43.06 -14.64 -14.92
N GLU A 218 43.58 -15.38 -13.93
CA GLU A 218 43.05 -15.43 -12.57
C GLU A 218 42.99 -14.05 -11.90
N GLN A 219 44.04 -13.23 -12.04
CA GLN A 219 44.10 -11.91 -11.40
C GLN A 219 43.01 -10.98 -11.91
N GLN A 220 42.76 -10.98 -13.22
CA GLN A 220 41.67 -10.24 -13.84
C GLN A 220 40.31 -10.79 -13.41
N PHE A 221 40.13 -12.11 -13.43
CA PHE A 221 38.88 -12.75 -13.00
C PHE A 221 38.53 -12.38 -11.56
N SER A 222 39.50 -12.44 -10.64
CA SER A 222 39.32 -12.09 -9.23
C SER A 222 38.91 -10.62 -9.04
N LYS A 223 39.51 -9.69 -9.80
CA LYS A 223 39.09 -8.28 -9.79
C LYS A 223 37.66 -8.09 -10.31
N MET A 224 37.28 -8.79 -11.37
CA MET A 224 35.91 -8.73 -11.89
C MET A 224 34.91 -9.28 -10.87
N LEU A 225 35.22 -10.40 -10.22
CA LEU A 225 34.35 -11.00 -9.22
C LEU A 225 34.06 -10.04 -8.05
N GLN A 226 35.05 -9.25 -7.61
CA GLN A 226 34.90 -8.24 -6.55
C GLN A 226 33.98 -7.07 -6.92
N ARG A 227 33.69 -6.86 -8.21
CA ARG A 227 32.81 -5.80 -8.70
C ARG A 227 31.35 -6.23 -8.83
N ILE A 228 31.04 -7.51 -8.58
CA ILE A 228 29.67 -8.01 -8.57
C ILE A 228 29.05 -7.66 -7.22
N SER A 229 27.87 -7.05 -7.25
CA SER A 229 27.13 -6.60 -6.08
C SER A 229 25.68 -7.05 -6.16
N TYR A 230 25.11 -7.40 -5.01
CA TYR A 230 23.67 -7.53 -4.85
C TYR A 230 23.06 -6.14 -4.67
N VAL A 231 22.02 -5.83 -5.42
CA VAL A 231 21.33 -4.54 -5.39
C VAL A 231 19.85 -4.79 -5.17
N ASN A 232 19.27 -4.10 -4.19
CA ASN A 232 17.84 -4.06 -3.95
C ASN A 232 17.35 -2.61 -4.06
N THR A 233 16.40 -2.38 -4.95
CA THR A 233 15.84 -1.05 -5.26
C THR A 233 14.50 -0.78 -4.56
N GLN A 234 14.00 -1.74 -3.76
CA GLN A 234 12.80 -1.53 -2.95
C GLN A 234 13.09 -0.55 -1.82
N GLU A 235 12.18 0.41 -1.62
CA GLU A 235 12.22 1.32 -0.48
C GLU A 235 12.14 0.57 0.86
N LYS A 236 11.38 -0.52 0.91
CA LYS A 236 11.27 -1.44 2.04
C LYS A 236 11.65 -2.87 1.60
N PRO A 237 12.93 -3.24 1.66
CA PRO A 237 13.41 -4.56 1.25
C PRO A 237 12.70 -5.71 1.97
N ILE A 238 12.30 -6.74 1.24
CA ILE A 238 11.72 -7.96 1.82
C ILE A 238 12.81 -8.71 2.60
N PRO A 239 12.67 -8.86 3.93
CA PRO A 239 13.69 -9.54 4.73
C PRO A 239 13.81 -11.02 4.35
N GLY A 240 15.00 -11.58 4.49
CA GLY A 240 15.21 -13.00 4.28
C GLY A 240 16.58 -13.34 3.71
N HIS A 241 16.74 -14.63 3.37
CA HIS A 241 17.99 -15.17 2.88
C HIS A 241 17.95 -15.27 1.37
N ARG A 242 18.99 -14.76 0.69
CA ARG A 242 19.17 -14.91 -0.75
C ARG A 242 20.35 -15.86 -0.99
N PRO A 243 20.10 -17.15 -1.24
CA PRO A 243 21.17 -18.08 -1.56
C PRO A 243 21.79 -17.71 -2.89
N TRP A 244 23.12 -17.68 -2.96
CA TRP A 244 23.85 -17.51 -4.21
C TRP A 244 24.78 -18.71 -4.44
N THR A 245 25.04 -18.99 -5.72
CA THR A 245 25.97 -20.04 -6.14
C THR A 245 26.93 -19.46 -7.16
N LEU A 246 28.22 -19.63 -6.91
CA LEU A 246 29.30 -19.30 -7.85
C LEU A 246 29.76 -20.59 -8.52
N THR A 247 29.66 -20.63 -9.85
CA THR A 247 30.25 -21.66 -10.71
C THR A 247 31.29 -21.02 -11.61
N ALA A 248 32.40 -21.73 -11.82
CA ALA A 248 33.49 -21.25 -12.66
C ALA A 248 34.02 -22.39 -13.53
N THR A 249 34.34 -22.05 -14.79
CA THR A 249 34.94 -22.98 -15.75
C THR A 249 36.21 -22.32 -16.29
N VAL A 250 37.30 -23.09 -16.34
CA VAL A 250 38.59 -22.66 -16.87
C VAL A 250 38.82 -23.34 -18.21
N GLU A 251 39.09 -22.57 -19.25
CA GLU A 251 39.53 -23.09 -20.53
C GLU A 251 41.06 -23.13 -20.57
N CYS A 252 41.62 -24.34 -20.63
CA CYS A 252 43.06 -24.57 -20.66
C CYS A 252 43.61 -24.61 -22.09
N ALA A 253 44.93 -24.44 -22.24
CA ALA A 253 45.62 -24.60 -23.51
C ALA A 253 45.27 -25.96 -24.16
N GLY A 254 44.82 -25.91 -25.43
CA GLY A 254 44.33 -27.08 -26.17
C GLY A 254 42.81 -27.31 -26.11
N GLY A 255 42.02 -26.32 -25.67
CA GLY A 255 40.55 -26.36 -25.70
C GLY A 255 39.92 -27.27 -24.65
N LYS A 256 40.70 -27.75 -23.68
CA LYS A 256 40.20 -28.57 -22.58
C LYS A 256 39.54 -27.67 -21.54
N GLN A 257 38.27 -27.91 -21.24
CA GLN A 257 37.55 -27.20 -20.18
C GLN A 257 37.64 -27.95 -18.84
N LEU A 258 37.88 -27.20 -17.77
CA LEU A 258 37.90 -27.67 -16.39
C LEU A 258 36.82 -26.94 -15.59
N ILE A 259 35.87 -27.67 -15.04
CA ILE A 259 34.84 -27.12 -14.14
C ILE A 259 35.41 -27.08 -12.73
N LEU A 260 35.38 -25.90 -12.10
CA LEU A 260 35.82 -25.73 -10.72
C LEU A 260 34.69 -26.08 -9.73
N PRO A 261 35.01 -26.44 -8.47
CA PRO A 261 34.00 -26.68 -7.45
C PRO A 261 33.10 -25.46 -7.22
N ALA A 262 31.79 -25.69 -7.19
CA ALA A 262 30.81 -24.64 -6.93
C ALA A 262 30.92 -24.15 -5.48
N THR A 263 30.90 -22.84 -5.30
CA THR A 263 30.84 -22.21 -3.97
C THR A 263 29.43 -21.69 -3.74
N LYS A 264 28.92 -21.83 -2.51
CA LYS A 264 27.59 -21.35 -2.12
C LYS A 264 27.70 -20.39 -0.95
N GLY A 265 26.81 -19.42 -0.90
CA GLY A 265 26.69 -18.52 0.23
C GLY A 265 25.30 -17.90 0.30
N TYR A 266 25.14 -16.93 1.19
CA TYR A 266 23.90 -16.21 1.41
C TYR A 266 24.17 -14.72 1.47
N VAL A 267 23.24 -13.93 0.92
CA VAL A 267 23.06 -12.52 1.29
C VAL A 267 21.89 -12.47 2.27
N PHE A 268 22.08 -11.76 3.38
CA PHE A 268 21.06 -11.56 4.40
C PHE A 268 20.46 -10.18 4.22
N VAL A 269 19.17 -10.14 3.88
CA VAL A 269 18.38 -8.90 3.90
C VAL A 269 17.71 -8.84 5.27
N GLU A 270 18.17 -7.95 6.13
CA GLU A 270 17.63 -7.83 7.48
C GLU A 270 16.28 -7.10 7.47
N ARG A 271 15.46 -7.42 8.47
CA ARG A 271 14.20 -6.71 8.70
C ARG A 271 14.53 -5.35 9.30
N GLU A 272 14.13 -4.30 8.59
CA GLU A 272 14.16 -2.96 9.17
C GLU A 272 13.25 -2.94 10.40
N ALA A 273 13.76 -2.42 11.53
CA ALA A 273 12.99 -2.37 12.75
C ALA A 273 11.75 -1.50 12.53
N LEU A 274 10.59 -2.01 12.94
CA LEU A 274 9.35 -1.25 12.89
C LEU A 274 9.52 0.00 13.78
N PRO A 275 9.10 1.18 13.28
CA PRO A 275 9.08 2.37 14.11
C PRO A 275 8.08 2.20 15.25
N VAL A 276 8.42 2.75 16.41
CA VAL A 276 7.61 2.77 17.62
C VAL A 276 6.99 4.15 17.75
N LEU A 277 5.66 4.21 17.63
CA LEU A 277 4.86 5.39 17.96
C LEU A 277 4.73 5.49 19.49
N SER A 278 5.15 6.63 20.04
CA SER A 278 5.02 6.94 21.46
C SER A 278 4.16 8.19 21.64
N LEU A 279 3.21 8.12 22.56
CA LEU A 279 2.44 9.27 23.02
C LEU A 279 2.76 9.53 24.48
N SER A 280 3.17 10.75 24.81
CA SER A 280 3.39 11.21 26.18
C SER A 280 2.60 12.49 26.44
N GLY A 281 2.26 12.76 27.69
CA GLY A 281 1.49 13.94 28.08
C GLY A 281 0.72 13.71 29.38
N SER A 282 0.11 14.76 29.89
CA SER A 282 -0.69 14.72 31.11
C SER A 282 -2.02 14.00 30.85
N VAL A 283 -2.31 12.99 31.67
CA VAL A 283 -3.57 12.22 31.59
C VAL A 283 -4.66 12.83 32.47
N THR A 284 -4.28 13.75 33.36
CA THR A 284 -5.16 14.46 34.29
C THR A 284 -4.90 15.94 34.20
N VAL A 285 -5.96 16.74 34.07
CA VAL A 285 -5.90 18.19 34.07
C VAL A 285 -6.58 18.69 35.33
N ASP A 286 -5.80 19.24 36.26
CA ASP A 286 -6.32 19.86 37.48
C ASP A 286 -6.64 21.33 37.19
N ILE A 287 -7.95 21.63 37.13
CA ILE A 287 -8.46 22.99 36.90
C ILE A 287 -9.05 23.59 38.17
N ASP A 288 -8.70 24.85 38.44
CA ASP A 288 -9.41 25.65 39.44
C ASP A 288 -10.69 26.27 38.85
N GLN A 289 -11.52 26.85 39.72
CA GLN A 289 -12.79 27.47 39.30
C GLN A 289 -12.62 28.67 38.36
N HIS A 290 -11.45 29.31 38.35
CA HIS A 290 -11.17 30.43 37.47
C HIS A 290 -10.81 29.93 36.07
N ALA A 291 -9.91 28.94 35.98
CA ALA A 291 -9.50 28.27 34.76
C ALA A 291 -10.68 27.57 34.04
N ALA A 292 -11.61 27.00 34.80
CA ALA A 292 -12.85 26.43 34.26
C ALA A 292 -13.76 27.49 33.59
N LYS A 293 -13.76 28.74 34.09
CA LYS A 293 -14.59 29.83 33.54
C LYS A 293 -13.96 30.52 32.34
N VAL A 294 -12.64 30.64 32.32
CA VAL A 294 -11.90 31.33 31.25
C VAL A 294 -11.58 30.38 30.09
N GLY A 295 -11.64 29.06 30.33
CA GLY A 295 -11.28 28.03 29.37
C GLY A 295 -9.87 27.50 29.61
N THR A 296 -9.70 26.18 29.51
CA THR A 296 -8.42 25.50 29.72
C THR A 296 -8.13 24.55 28.55
N PRO A 297 -6.90 24.50 28.03
CA PRO A 297 -6.51 23.50 27.03
C PRO A 297 -6.58 22.09 27.63
N MET A 298 -7.33 21.21 26.97
CA MET A 298 -7.57 19.84 27.46
C MET A 298 -6.35 18.92 27.33
N ILE A 299 -5.41 19.25 26.44
CA ILE A 299 -4.25 18.41 26.10
C ILE A 299 -3.03 19.31 25.85
N SER A 300 -2.57 20.05 26.86
CA SER A 300 -1.56 21.09 26.67
C SER A 300 -0.14 20.57 26.36
N ASP A 301 0.15 19.33 26.73
CA ASP A 301 1.51 18.77 26.77
C ASP A 301 1.63 17.41 26.07
N ILE A 302 0.66 17.04 25.22
CA ILE A 302 0.81 15.83 24.41
C ILE A 302 1.99 15.97 23.46
N GLN A 303 2.84 14.95 23.44
CA GLN A 303 3.90 14.78 22.46
C GLN A 303 3.70 13.45 21.77
N ILE A 304 3.78 13.47 20.45
CA ILE A 304 3.72 12.29 19.60
C ILE A 304 5.11 12.16 18.97
N THR A 305 5.80 11.07 19.25
CA THR A 305 7.12 10.80 18.68
C THR A 305 7.13 9.45 18.00
N VAL A 306 7.87 9.35 16.90
CA VAL A 306 8.11 8.09 16.20
C VAL A 306 9.60 7.81 16.29
N SER A 307 9.94 6.68 16.92
CA SER A 307 11.32 6.28 17.11
C SER A 307 11.63 5.00 16.35
N GLN A 308 12.80 4.91 15.73
CA GLN A 308 13.22 3.72 14.99
C GLN A 308 14.56 3.23 15.53
N THR A 309 14.62 1.94 15.86
CA THR A 309 15.85 1.30 16.32
C THR A 309 16.69 0.87 15.11
N GLY A 310 17.87 1.47 14.94
CA GLY A 310 18.82 1.06 13.91
C GLY A 310 19.43 -0.32 14.18
N ALA A 311 20.09 -0.89 13.16
CA ALA A 311 20.73 -2.22 13.24
C ALA A 311 21.78 -2.33 14.38
N ASN A 312 22.38 -1.21 14.78
CA ASN A 312 23.37 -1.15 15.86
C ASN A 312 22.74 -1.02 17.27
N GLY A 313 21.42 -0.96 17.37
CA GLY A 313 20.69 -0.73 18.62
C GLY A 313 20.45 0.74 18.97
N ASP A 314 20.94 1.69 18.16
CA ASP A 314 20.72 3.12 18.35
C ASP A 314 19.27 3.48 18.03
N VAL A 315 18.60 4.19 18.95
CA VAL A 315 17.24 4.69 18.73
C VAL A 315 17.32 6.09 18.10
N LYS A 316 16.71 6.25 16.93
CA LYS A 316 16.62 7.53 16.21
C LYS A 316 15.19 8.05 16.23
N ASP A 317 15.03 9.35 16.43
CA ASP A 317 13.77 10.04 16.20
C ASP A 317 13.57 10.20 14.68
N VAL A 318 12.48 9.64 14.17
CA VAL A 318 12.08 9.68 12.76
C VAL A 318 10.70 10.30 12.59
N THR A 319 10.22 11.06 13.58
CA THR A 319 8.87 11.65 13.62
C THR A 319 8.55 12.42 12.35
N SER A 320 9.47 13.25 11.85
CA SER A 320 9.27 14.07 10.64
C SER A 320 9.16 13.28 9.33
N ALA A 321 9.53 11.99 9.33
CA ALA A 321 9.45 11.12 8.15
C ALA A 321 8.12 10.34 8.10
N HIS A 322 7.26 10.50 9.10
CA HIS A 322 6.01 9.77 9.23
C HIS A 322 4.83 10.72 9.34
N VAL A 323 3.68 10.20 8.89
CA VAL A 323 2.40 10.90 8.87
C VAL A 323 1.44 10.12 9.75
N LEU A 324 0.60 10.81 10.53
CA LEU A 324 -0.37 10.18 11.40
C LEU A 324 -1.74 10.17 10.72
N ASP A 325 -2.20 8.98 10.32
CA ASP A 325 -3.46 8.84 9.60
C ASP A 325 -4.65 9.43 10.39
N TYR A 326 -4.79 9.06 11.67
CA TYR A 326 -5.77 9.65 12.56
C TYR A 326 -5.41 9.51 14.04
N CYS A 327 -5.88 10.43 14.88
CA CYS A 327 -5.89 10.32 16.34
C CYS A 327 -7.31 10.53 16.88
N LYS A 328 -7.69 9.75 17.91
CA LYS A 328 -8.97 9.89 18.61
C LYS A 328 -8.74 10.16 20.09
N VAL A 329 -9.18 11.32 20.58
CA VAL A 329 -9.09 11.67 22.01
C VAL A 329 -10.46 11.63 22.67
N HIS A 330 -10.51 11.10 23.90
CA HIS A 330 -11.71 10.99 24.72
C HIS A 330 -11.49 11.66 26.09
N LEU A 331 -12.42 12.50 26.53
CA LEU A 331 -12.41 13.07 27.89
C LEU A 331 -13.29 12.24 28.84
N LYS A 332 -12.83 12.10 30.08
CA LYS A 332 -13.55 11.46 31.18
C LYS A 332 -13.45 12.31 32.46
N PRO A 333 -14.57 12.70 33.10
CA PRO A 333 -15.94 12.50 32.64
C PRO A 333 -16.21 13.28 31.34
N SER A 334 -17.28 12.89 30.65
CA SER A 334 -17.73 13.60 29.47
C SER A 334 -18.07 15.05 29.79
N ARG A 335 -17.91 15.91 28.78
CA ARG A 335 -18.34 17.31 28.84
C ARG A 335 -19.84 17.43 29.10
N ASP A 336 -20.24 18.35 29.96
CA ASP A 336 -21.64 18.77 30.09
C ASP A 336 -22.02 19.67 28.90
N MET A 337 -22.91 19.19 28.01
CA MET A 337 -23.26 19.92 26.80
C MET A 337 -24.03 21.23 27.06
N ASP A 338 -24.67 21.36 28.21
CA ASP A 338 -25.48 22.53 28.57
C ASP A 338 -24.66 23.61 29.28
N LEU A 339 -23.54 23.24 29.90
CA LEU A 339 -22.72 24.13 30.73
C LEU A 339 -21.32 24.39 30.19
N GLU A 340 -20.76 23.49 29.39
CA GLU A 340 -19.38 23.54 28.94
C GLU A 340 -19.30 23.65 27.42
N TYR A 341 -18.42 24.52 26.94
CA TYR A 341 -18.17 24.75 25.52
C TYR A 341 -16.81 24.17 25.13
N PHE A 342 -16.73 23.57 23.94
CA PHE A 342 -15.47 23.13 23.34
C PHE A 342 -15.25 23.91 22.05
N SER A 343 -14.10 24.55 21.96
CA SER A 343 -13.61 25.22 20.75
C SER A 343 -12.34 24.53 20.28
N SER A 344 -12.25 24.27 18.99
CA SER A 344 -10.98 23.91 18.37
C SER A 344 -10.29 25.16 17.79
N PRO A 345 -8.95 25.27 17.88
CA PRO A 345 -8.22 26.40 17.33
C PRO A 345 -8.17 26.31 15.80
N ALA A 346 -9.12 26.97 15.13
CA ALA A 346 -9.29 26.89 13.67
C ALA A 346 -8.04 27.31 12.87
N SER A 347 -7.27 28.28 13.37
CA SER A 347 -6.00 28.70 12.77
C SER A 347 -4.95 27.59 12.80
N LEU A 348 -4.86 26.85 13.90
CA LEU A 348 -3.91 25.75 14.07
C LEU A 348 -4.32 24.54 13.23
N ILE A 349 -5.62 24.22 13.19
CA ILE A 349 -6.17 23.17 12.32
C ILE A 349 -5.84 23.46 10.85
N ALA A 350 -6.07 24.69 10.39
CA ALA A 350 -5.79 25.10 9.03
C ALA A 350 -4.28 25.09 8.71
N ALA A 351 -3.43 25.52 9.65
CA ALA A 351 -1.98 25.54 9.47
C ALA A 351 -1.37 24.14 9.44
N LEU A 352 -1.94 23.19 10.18
CA LEU A 352 -1.48 21.80 10.27
C LEU A 352 -2.17 20.86 9.27
N GLN A 353 -3.05 21.39 8.41
CA GLN A 353 -3.82 20.61 7.43
C GLN A 353 -4.59 19.44 8.07
N ILE A 354 -5.18 19.70 9.23
CA ILE A 354 -5.92 18.69 9.98
C ILE A 354 -7.38 18.70 9.56
N ASP A 355 -7.96 17.53 9.24
CA ASP A 355 -9.41 17.40 9.23
C ASP A 355 -9.90 17.14 10.65
N PHE A 356 -10.84 17.98 11.09
CA PHE A 356 -11.39 17.96 12.42
C PHE A 356 -12.91 17.72 12.35
N GLU A 357 -13.38 16.63 12.97
CA GLU A 357 -14.80 16.29 13.06
C GLU A 357 -15.24 16.16 14.52
N HIS A 358 -16.42 16.72 14.82
CA HIS A 358 -17.16 16.43 16.05
C HIS A 358 -18.00 15.17 15.84
N ASP A 359 -17.80 14.17 16.68
CA ASP A 359 -18.67 12.99 16.69
C ASP A 359 -20.11 13.42 17.03
N LYS A 360 -21.05 13.09 16.16
CA LYS A 360 -22.47 13.47 16.26
C LYS A 360 -23.26 12.53 17.17
N GLU A 361 -22.71 11.38 17.53
CA GLU A 361 -23.34 10.42 18.43
C GLU A 361 -22.88 10.62 19.88
N CYS A 362 -23.72 11.33 20.65
CA CYS A 362 -23.87 11.25 22.11
C CYS A 362 -22.63 11.44 23.02
N SER A 363 -22.68 12.48 23.84
CA SER A 363 -22.21 12.49 25.24
C SER A 363 -20.74 12.17 25.52
N LEU A 364 -19.85 12.14 24.54
CA LEU A 364 -18.40 12.01 24.73
C LEU A 364 -17.73 13.01 23.77
N PRO A 365 -16.92 13.97 24.26
CA PRO A 365 -16.15 14.81 23.35
C PRO A 365 -15.07 13.92 22.72
N VAL A 366 -15.28 13.65 21.43
CA VAL A 366 -14.33 12.96 20.56
C VAL A 366 -13.72 14.00 19.65
N VAL A 367 -12.40 14.06 19.65
CA VAL A 367 -11.63 14.86 18.70
C VAL A 367 -10.97 13.88 17.73
N VAL A 368 -11.38 13.92 16.46
CA VAL A 368 -10.69 13.23 15.36
C VAL A 368 -9.75 14.24 14.72
N VAL A 369 -8.48 13.88 14.61
CA VAL A 369 -7.42 14.66 13.95
C VAL A 369 -6.82 13.77 12.89
N THR A 370 -7.01 14.08 11.61
CA THR A 370 -6.13 13.56 10.54
C THR A 370 -4.93 14.51 10.44
N VAL A 371 -3.70 14.02 10.26
CA VAL A 371 -2.52 14.90 10.19
C VAL A 371 -1.72 14.53 8.96
N ASP A 372 -1.40 15.50 8.09
CA ASP A 372 -0.58 15.27 6.89
C ASP A 372 0.94 15.20 7.18
N GLU A 373 1.43 15.73 8.31
CA GLU A 373 2.84 15.61 8.76
C GLU A 373 2.97 15.65 10.30
N LEU A 374 3.70 14.70 10.90
CA LEU A 374 4.01 14.75 12.34
C LEU A 374 5.19 15.71 12.61
N TYR A 375 4.87 16.86 13.18
CA TYR A 375 5.86 17.76 13.76
C TYR A 375 5.90 17.60 15.29
N PRO A 376 7.06 17.80 15.93
CA PRO A 376 7.16 17.82 17.39
C PRO A 376 6.52 19.11 17.93
N TYR A 377 5.21 19.10 18.18
CA TYR A 377 4.49 20.23 18.76
C TYR A 377 3.95 19.94 20.15
N SER A 378 4.00 20.97 21.00
CA SER A 378 3.21 21.11 22.23
C SER A 378 1.97 21.95 21.94
N TRP A 379 0.77 21.49 22.29
CA TRP A 379 -0.48 22.21 22.08
C TRP A 379 -0.68 23.29 23.14
N ALA A 380 0.08 24.39 23.07
CA ALA A 380 -0.09 25.51 23.98
C ALA A 380 -0.07 26.85 23.22
N GLU A 381 -1.17 27.60 23.28
CA GLU A 381 -1.12 29.05 23.23
C GLU A 381 -1.88 29.65 24.43
N PRO A 382 -1.32 30.64 25.13
CA PRO A 382 -2.03 31.50 26.05
C PRO A 382 -2.69 32.66 25.29
N ALA A 383 -3.97 32.91 25.58
CA ALA A 383 -4.67 34.10 25.09
C ALA A 383 -4.04 35.38 25.69
N LEU A 384 -3.59 36.30 24.84
CA LEU A 384 -3.27 37.67 25.23
C LEU A 384 -4.05 38.67 24.36
N SER A 385 -5.02 39.31 25.03
CA SER A 385 -5.49 40.68 24.91
C SER A 385 -5.55 41.36 23.53
N ASP A 386 -6.78 41.60 23.04
CA ASP A 386 -7.34 42.96 22.93
C ASP A 386 -8.72 42.86 22.26
N ILE A 387 -9.82 42.98 23.03
CA ILE A 387 -10.98 43.86 22.73
C ILE A 387 -11.68 44.14 24.06
N SER A 388 -11.76 45.42 24.40
CA SER A 388 -12.52 46.01 25.51
C SER A 388 -14.02 45.65 25.48
N GLU A 389 -14.51 45.03 26.56
CA GLU A 389 -15.74 45.27 27.36
C GLU A 389 -16.98 46.02 26.76
N PRO A 390 -18.19 45.88 27.35
CA PRO A 390 -19.18 44.81 27.17
C PRO A 390 -20.55 45.36 26.72
N GLN A 391 -21.51 44.52 26.30
CA GLN A 391 -22.92 44.66 26.71
C GLN A 391 -23.64 43.30 26.72
N ALA A 392 -24.18 42.99 27.90
CA ALA A 392 -25.04 41.87 28.22
C ALA A 392 -26.44 42.00 27.62
N VAL A 393 -27.23 40.93 27.77
CA VAL A 393 -28.67 40.83 28.14
C VAL A 393 -29.17 39.53 27.49
N VAL A 394 -29.60 38.45 28.16
CA VAL A 394 -29.82 38.05 29.57
C VAL A 394 -29.48 36.57 29.65
#